data_AF-A0A925S728-F1
#
_entry.id   AF-A0A925S728-F1
#
_cell.length_a   1.000
_cell.length_b   1.000
_cell.length_c   1.000
_cell.angle_alpha   90.00
_cell.angle_beta   90.00
_cell.angle_gamma   90.00
#
_symmetry.space_group_name_H-M   'P 1'
#
loop_
_entity.id
_entity.type
_entity.pdbx_description
1 polymer ?
#
loop_
_entity_poly.entity_id
_entity_poly.type
_entity_poly.pdbx_seq_one_letter_code
_entity_poly.pdbx_strand_id
1 'polypeptide(L)'
;MDNQAKISNKVVEGAPGVCSKCGQALCLRKQVFNLTVGNTDEMFCLKCLAEDSQRQPVEVLLTLKGYALKRECFSKEWHRYQSRAECPDPGGCHPDQCFSQEET
;
A
#
# COMPACT_ATOMS: atom_id res chain seq x y z
N MET A 1 29.11 -5.43 -8.01
CA MET A 1 28.51 -4.92 -6.76
C MET A 1 27.00 -5.07 -6.92
N ASP A 2 26.52 -6.29 -6.67
CA ASP A 2 25.13 -6.68 -6.85
C ASP A 2 24.28 -6.09 -5.74
N ASN A 3 23.73 -4.90 -6.00
CA ASN A 3 22.80 -4.23 -5.11
C ASN A 3 21.41 -4.90 -5.24
N GLN A 4 21.31 -6.16 -4.83
CA GLN A 4 20.02 -6.85 -4.71
C GLN A 4 19.28 -6.24 -3.50
N ALA A 5 18.49 -5.19 -3.77
CA ALA A 5 17.49 -4.71 -2.84
C ALA A 5 16.64 -5.90 -2.41
N LYS A 6 16.76 -6.27 -1.14
CA LYS A 6 16.06 -7.41 -0.54
C LYS A 6 14.58 -7.08 -0.53
N ILE A 7 13.85 -7.49 -1.57
CA ILE A 7 12.40 -7.26 -1.69
C ILE A 7 11.73 -7.96 -0.51
N SER A 8 11.24 -7.18 0.45
CA SER A 8 10.59 -7.71 1.64
C SER A 8 9.11 -7.92 1.35
N ASN A 9 8.71 -9.18 1.13
CA ASN A 9 7.31 -9.60 1.00
C ASN A 9 6.60 -9.59 2.36
N LYS A 10 6.59 -8.45 3.03
CA LYS A 10 5.79 -8.27 4.25
C LYS A 10 4.33 -8.18 3.86
N VAL A 11 3.51 -9.01 4.51
CA VAL A 11 2.06 -9.01 4.39
C VAL A 11 1.43 -8.96 5.78
N VAL A 12 0.21 -8.42 5.87
CA VAL A 12 -0.64 -8.56 7.05
C VAL A 12 -1.01 -10.04 7.15
N GLU A 13 -0.89 -10.61 8.34
CA GLU A 13 -1.19 -12.03 8.56
C GLU A 13 -2.66 -12.33 8.22
N GLY A 14 -2.89 -13.36 7.41
CA GLY A 14 -4.23 -13.73 6.93
C GLY A 14 -4.80 -12.87 5.80
N ALA A 15 -4.16 -11.75 5.44
CA ALA A 15 -4.62 -10.90 4.33
C ALA A 15 -4.12 -11.40 2.97
N PRO A 16 -4.96 -11.38 1.92
CA PRO A 16 -4.53 -11.72 0.56
C PRO A 16 -3.34 -10.88 0.09
N GLY A 17 -2.30 -11.54 -0.42
CA GLY A 17 -1.09 -10.92 -0.97
C GLY A 17 -1.22 -10.44 -2.42
N VAL A 18 -2.39 -10.59 -3.04
CA VAL A 18 -2.63 -10.27 -4.46
C VAL A 18 -3.96 -9.54 -4.63
N CYS A 19 -4.06 -8.74 -5.69
CA CYS A 19 -5.27 -8.04 -6.05
C CYS A 19 -6.34 -9.02 -6.56
N SER A 20 -7.54 -9.02 -5.97
CA SER A 20 -8.66 -9.87 -6.38
C SER A 20 -9.15 -9.59 -7.81
N LYS A 21 -8.93 -8.37 -8.33
CA LYS A 21 -9.38 -7.96 -9.67
C LYS A 21 -8.39 -8.28 -10.79
N CYS A 22 -7.10 -8.00 -10.56
CA CYS A 22 -6.08 -8.05 -11.62
C CYS A 22 -4.90 -8.99 -11.31
N GLY A 23 -4.90 -9.66 -10.16
CA GLY A 23 -3.85 -10.61 -9.75
C GLY A 23 -2.52 -9.97 -9.35
N GLN A 24 -2.38 -8.64 -9.44
CA GLN A 24 -1.13 -7.96 -9.11
C GLN A 24 -0.75 -8.16 -7.62
N ALA A 25 0.53 -8.43 -7.36
CA ALA A 25 1.06 -8.52 -5.99
C ALA A 25 0.83 -7.22 -5.19
N LEU A 26 0.50 -7.39 -3.91
CA LEU A 26 0.25 -6.32 -2.96
C LEU A 26 1.37 -6.29 -1.92
N CYS A 27 1.90 -5.10 -1.67
CA CYS A 27 2.77 -4.89 -0.52
C CYS A 27 1.94 -4.66 0.75
N LEU A 28 2.60 -4.74 1.91
CA LEU A 28 1.99 -4.46 3.21
C LEU A 28 1.17 -3.17 3.22
N ARG A 29 1.72 -2.06 2.69
CA ARG A 29 1.02 -0.77 2.69
C ARG A 29 -0.27 -0.79 1.84
N LYS A 30 -0.28 -1.52 0.72
CA LYS A 30 -1.51 -1.73 -0.08
C LYS A 30 -2.55 -2.56 0.67
N GLN A 31 -2.12 -3.54 1.48
CA GLN A 31 -3.05 -4.28 2.34
C GLN A 31 -3.61 -3.40 3.45
N VAL A 32 -2.77 -2.59 4.10
CA VAL A 32 -3.22 -1.61 5.11
C VAL A 32 -4.27 -0.66 4.51
N PHE A 33 -4.09 -0.19 3.27
CA PHE A 33 -5.12 0.61 2.58
C PHE A 33 -6.46 -0.09 2.40
N ASN A 34 -6.44 -1.38 2.11
CA ASN A 34 -7.67 -2.14 1.98
C ASN A 34 -8.37 -2.25 3.34
N LEU A 35 -7.62 -2.54 4.39
CA LEU A 35 -8.16 -2.55 5.76
C LEU A 35 -8.74 -1.19 6.17
N THR A 36 -8.14 -0.07 5.72
CA THR A 36 -8.65 1.26 6.07
C THR A 36 -10.00 1.58 5.42
N VAL A 37 -10.32 0.95 4.27
CA VAL A 37 -11.61 1.07 3.59
C VAL A 37 -12.56 -0.09 3.89
N GLY A 38 -12.19 -1.00 4.81
CA GLY A 38 -13.05 -2.10 5.26
C GLY A 38 -12.94 -3.38 4.43
N ASN A 39 -12.00 -3.46 3.50
CA ASN A 39 -11.75 -4.65 2.69
C ASN A 39 -10.90 -5.66 3.50
N THR A 40 -11.50 -6.78 3.90
CA THR A 40 -10.84 -7.83 4.69
C THR A 40 -10.66 -9.14 3.94
N ASP A 41 -11.65 -9.54 3.14
CA ASP A 41 -11.64 -10.82 2.41
C ASP A 41 -11.08 -10.70 1.00
N GLU A 42 -11.29 -9.54 0.39
CA GLU A 42 -10.76 -9.19 -0.93
C GLU A 42 -9.81 -8.01 -0.78
N MET A 43 -8.71 -8.02 -1.52
CA MET A 43 -7.73 -6.95 -1.49
C MET A 43 -7.55 -6.40 -2.90
N PHE A 44 -7.43 -5.09 -3.04
CA PHE A 44 -7.31 -4.43 -4.34
C PHE A 44 -6.01 -3.64 -4.43
N CYS A 45 -5.39 -3.66 -5.61
CA CYS A 45 -4.27 -2.76 -5.87
C CYS A 45 -4.77 -1.32 -6.01
N LEU A 46 -3.84 -0.37 -5.89
CA LEU A 46 -4.16 1.05 -5.93
C LEU A 46 -4.89 1.47 -7.22
N LYS A 47 -4.52 0.89 -8.36
CA LYS A 47 -5.21 1.11 -9.64
C LYS A 47 -6.67 0.65 -9.59
N CYS A 48 -6.94 -0.55 -9.09
CA CYS A 48 -8.30 -1.07 -9.01
C CYS A 48 -9.16 -0.30 -8.00
N LEU A 49 -8.60 0.15 -6.88
CA LEU A 49 -9.29 1.04 -5.93
C LEU A 49 -9.61 2.40 -6.56
N ALA A 50 -8.70 2.92 -7.37
CA ALA A 50 -8.87 4.20 -8.07
C ALA A 50 -9.94 4.12 -9.16
N GLU A 51 -9.95 3.03 -9.93
CA GLU A 51 -11.00 2.76 -10.93
C GLU A 51 -12.39 2.67 -10.28
N ASP A 52 -12.50 1.99 -9.13
CA ASP A 52 -13.76 1.83 -8.40
C ASP A 52 -14.29 3.16 -7.84
N SER A 53 -13.38 4.01 -7.36
CA SER A 53 -13.71 5.33 -6.81
C SER A 53 -13.71 6.48 -7.83
N GLN A 54 -13.49 6.18 -9.11
CA GLN A 54 -13.34 7.17 -10.20
C GLN A 54 -12.30 8.27 -9.89
N ARG A 55 -11.21 7.91 -9.22
CA ARG A 55 -10.11 8.80 -8.82
C ARG A 55 -8.81 8.43 -9.50
N GLN A 56 -7.80 9.30 -9.38
CA GLN A 56 -6.44 8.93 -9.75
C GLN A 56 -5.81 8.05 -8.66
N PRO A 57 -4.97 7.06 -9.03
CA PRO A 57 -4.27 6.21 -8.07
C PRO A 57 -3.52 6.99 -6.98
N VAL A 58 -2.85 8.08 -7.37
CA VAL A 58 -2.11 8.94 -6.43
C VAL A 58 -3.03 9.65 -5.42
N GLU A 59 -4.25 10.03 -5.80
CA GLU A 59 -5.20 10.68 -4.90
C GLU A 59 -5.73 9.70 -3.85
N VAL A 60 -6.03 8.47 -4.28
CA VAL A 60 -6.40 7.38 -3.39
C VAL A 60 -5.26 7.10 -2.42
N LEU A 61 -4.03 7.03 -2.92
CA LEU A 61 -2.83 6.82 -2.10
C LEU A 61 -2.72 7.88 -0.99
N LEU A 62 -2.76 9.16 -1.35
CA LEU A 62 -2.61 10.26 -0.39
C LEU A 62 -3.74 10.27 0.64
N THR A 63 -4.98 10.03 0.20
CA THR A 63 -6.16 9.96 1.07
C THR A 63 -6.02 8.83 2.10
N LEU A 64 -5.72 7.61 1.63
CA LEU A 64 -5.66 6.44 2.49
C LEU A 64 -4.41 6.45 3.37
N LYS A 65 -3.29 7.01 2.88
CA LYS A 65 -2.09 7.26 3.70
C LYS A 65 -2.41 8.17 4.88
N GLY A 66 -3.01 9.33 4.63
CA GLY A 66 -3.36 10.28 5.70
C GLY A 66 -4.34 9.68 6.72
N TYR A 67 -5.27 8.83 6.26
CA TYR A 67 -6.16 8.11 7.16
C TYR A 67 -5.43 7.01 7.98
N ALA A 68 -4.57 6.22 7.33
CA ALA A 68 -3.82 5.15 7.98
C ALA A 68 -2.87 5.70 9.06
N LEU A 69 -2.19 6.82 8.78
CA LEU A 69 -1.24 7.44 9.71
C LEU A 69 -1.93 8.06 10.94
N LYS A 70 -3.16 8.59 10.79
CA LYS A 70 -3.94 9.17 11.88
C LYS A 70 -4.55 8.15 12.86
N ARG A 71 -4.58 6.86 12.51
CA ARG A 71 -5.18 5.81 13.34
C ARG A 71 -4.12 4.82 13.80
N GLU A 72 -3.93 4.72 15.11
CA GLU A 72 -2.86 3.91 15.72
C GLU A 72 -2.83 2.46 15.22
N CYS A 73 -4.00 1.83 15.04
CA CYS A 73 -4.11 0.45 14.55
C CYS A 73 -3.51 0.26 13.14
N PHE A 74 -3.71 1.22 12.24
CA PHE A 74 -3.18 1.16 10.88
C PHE A 74 -1.77 1.72 10.79
N SER A 75 -1.46 2.73 11.59
CA SER A 75 -0.14 3.37 11.63
C SER A 75 0.94 2.38 12.08
N LYS A 76 0.68 1.52 13.09
CA LYS A 76 1.64 0.49 13.50
C LYS A 76 2.01 -0.46 12.35
N GLU A 77 1.02 -0.95 11.62
CA GLU A 77 1.23 -1.84 10.48
C GLU A 77 1.91 -1.11 9.31
N TRP A 78 1.51 0.13 9.03
CA TRP A 78 2.10 0.97 8.00
C TRP A 78 3.62 1.14 8.13
N HIS A 79 4.10 1.34 9.36
CA HIS A 79 5.52 1.58 9.66
C HIS A 79 6.40 0.33 9.63
N ARG A 80 5.82 -0.89 9.58
CA ARG A 80 6.61 -2.13 9.42
C ARG A 80 7.32 -2.19 8.06
N TYR A 81 6.88 -1.39 7.12
CA TYR A 81 7.46 -1.23 5.79
C TYR A 81 8.16 0.13 5.69
N GLN A 82 9.48 0.13 5.81
CA GLN A 82 10.25 1.29 6.27
C GLN A 82 10.73 2.18 5.12
N SER A 83 11.00 1.61 3.94
CA SER A 83 11.62 2.39 2.86
C SER A 83 11.18 2.00 1.45
N ARG A 84 11.46 2.91 0.51
CA ARG A 84 11.27 2.72 -0.93
C ARG A 84 11.95 1.46 -1.46
N ALA A 85 13.06 1.04 -0.87
CA ALA A 85 13.78 -0.17 -1.27
C ALA A 85 12.97 -1.46 -1.05
N GLU A 86 11.95 -1.42 -0.19
CA GLU A 86 11.06 -2.55 0.02
C GLU A 86 9.90 -2.59 -1.00
N CYS A 87 9.70 -1.53 -1.82
CA CYS A 87 8.65 -1.41 -2.83
C CYS A 87 8.74 -2.43 -3.97
N PRO A 88 7.82 -3.41 -4.07
CA PRO A 88 7.89 -4.44 -5.12
C PRO A 88 7.43 -3.91 -6.49
N ASP A 89 6.80 -2.74 -6.55
CA ASP A 89 6.29 -2.15 -7.79
C ASP A 89 6.36 -0.62 -7.75
N PRO A 90 7.51 -0.02 -8.10
CA PRO A 90 7.66 1.43 -8.14
C PRO A 90 6.84 2.10 -9.25
N GLY A 91 6.41 1.37 -10.28
CA GLY A 91 5.61 1.91 -11.40
C GLY A 91 4.14 2.11 -11.04
N GLY A 92 3.55 1.19 -10.27
CA GLY A 92 2.14 1.25 -9.86
C GLY A 92 1.88 1.72 -8.43
N CYS A 93 2.92 1.96 -7.62
CA CYS A 93 2.77 2.28 -6.19
C CYS A 93 3.08 3.75 -5.81
N HIS A 94 3.53 4.59 -6.76
CA HIS A 94 3.92 5.99 -6.51
C HIS A 94 4.80 6.15 -5.25
N PRO A 95 6.00 5.54 -5.24
CA PRO A 95 6.82 5.43 -4.04
C PRO A 95 7.20 6.79 -3.43
N ASP A 96 7.43 7.82 -4.24
CA ASP A 96 7.80 9.14 -3.74
C ASP A 96 6.69 9.73 -2.85
N GLN A 97 5.43 9.58 -3.25
CA GLN A 97 4.27 10.01 -2.47
C GLN A 97 3.96 9.05 -1.30
N CYS A 98 4.14 7.75 -1.51
CA CYS A 98 3.91 6.75 -0.47
C CYS A 98 4.85 6.94 0.73
N PHE A 99 6.12 7.31 0.47
CA PHE A 99 7.15 7.49 1.48
C PHE A 99 7.47 8.95 1.81
N SER A 100 6.77 9.94 1.24
CA SER A 100 6.93 11.34 1.66
C SER A 100 6.58 11.50 3.14
N GLN A 101 7.17 12.48 3.80
CA GLN A 101 6.72 12.87 5.14
C GLN A 101 5.32 13.49 5.03
N GLU A 102 4.50 13.38 6.08
CA GLU A 102 3.29 14.21 6.16
C GLU A 102 3.77 15.65 6.33
N GLU A 103 3.42 16.54 5.39
CA GLU A 103 3.47 17.96 5.67
C GLU A 103 2.41 18.23 6.75
N THR A 104 2.88 18.39 7.99
CA THR A 104 2.08 18.79 9.15
C THR A 104 1.45 20.15 8.96
#